data_AF-A0A2V7IKT8-F1
#
_entry.id   AF-A0A2V7IKT8-F1
#
_cell.length_a   1.000
_cell.length_b   1.000
_cell.length_c   1.000
_cell.angle_alpha   90.00
_cell.angle_beta   90.00
_cell.angle_gamma   90.00
#
_symmetry.space_group_name_H-M   'P 1'
#
loop_
_entity.id
_entity.type
_entity.pdbx_description
1 polymer ?
#
loop_
_entity_poly.entity_id
_entity_poly.type
_entity_poly.pdbx_seq_one_letter_code
_entity_poly.pdbx_strand_id
1 'polypeptide(L)'
;MRQLLMLLVAVPLSAQTPGPVKYEVSIPAPAARLFHVSAEFPTRGKDTLFVSLPAWSPGSYEIQNYARYVRHFGAKNSQGQPLFWDRVDKDTWRVVTGKSDRVTAEFDYLADTIDLSLARIAGDFGQFLGTNVFLYEERQLERPAEVRFTLPAGWQVTTALRSGGNGGEPYTAPNYHELADAQTFVGKYSLDSLQVDSKWIRIAVWPADAYTTAVQRNMRTAVEKIAKSENALFSGPPYDHYTVFFNVIREPVNFGGGLEHSASQFDIMPQGAFADAAGNFGDFMVPLMSHEYFHLFNVKRLRPAEMWPYDYHVEQYTPSLWWSEGVTDYYADLTNIRAGLWTTAQFLDNAAQDMQQVESAPEPWSEEDGSVATWIHEVFVNSSQLYYPKGALTGMLLDVAIRDATDNRKSLDDVTRTLYTRFYQRNKGFTTADLLGLLREVGMPDVDGFYQRYINGREPLPYESVLPKAGIAVARQTQSTPFLGVNAQPGDSGKLVVQGVVPGSAAEAAGLEPGDVLLKVGEVETRPDQDWGVKFRDRYRGQAGAPLAIGVTRGGRALSLSTQVRERTLVSFTVKPAPSPSAKQARIWRGLATGSTGN
;
A
#
# COMPACT_ATOMS: atom_id res chain seq x y z
N MET A 1 10.55 68.57 -31.33
CA MET A 1 10.64 67.10 -31.10
C MET A 1 9.74 66.74 -29.93
N ARG A 2 8.58 66.13 -30.18
CA ARG A 2 7.74 65.48 -29.15
C ARG A 2 7.70 64.00 -29.54
N GLN A 3 8.38 63.15 -28.76
CA GLN A 3 8.32 61.70 -28.93
C GLN A 3 7.16 61.16 -28.10
N LEU A 4 6.21 60.51 -28.78
CA LEU A 4 5.14 59.72 -28.19
C LEU A 4 5.72 58.34 -27.85
N LEU A 5 5.78 57.97 -26.57
CA LEU A 5 6.04 56.59 -26.14
C LEU A 5 4.71 55.82 -26.15
N MET A 6 4.55 54.88 -27.07
CA MET A 6 3.49 53.86 -27.00
C MET A 6 3.93 52.75 -26.05
N LEU A 7 3.21 52.59 -24.93
CA LEU A 7 3.29 51.40 -24.09
C LEU A 7 2.51 50.26 -24.77
N LEU A 8 3.21 49.23 -25.22
CA LEU A 8 2.59 47.95 -25.59
C LEU A 8 2.27 47.18 -24.32
N VAL A 9 0.98 47.13 -23.96
CA VAL A 9 0.46 46.21 -22.95
C VAL A 9 0.28 44.85 -23.63
N ALA A 10 1.17 43.91 -23.32
CA ALA A 10 0.99 42.51 -23.70
C ALA A 10 -0.11 41.91 -22.82
N VAL A 11 -1.30 41.72 -23.39
CA VAL A 11 -2.36 40.94 -22.75
C VAL A 11 -1.97 39.46 -22.90
N PRO A 12 -1.84 38.66 -21.82
CA PRO A 12 -1.62 37.24 -21.97
C PRO A 12 -2.84 36.64 -22.67
N LEU A 13 -2.64 35.99 -23.82
CA LEU A 13 -3.65 35.11 -24.39
C LEU A 13 -3.88 34.00 -23.36
N SER A 14 -4.96 34.07 -22.59
CA SER A 14 -5.46 32.93 -21.85
C SER A 14 -5.77 31.83 -22.86
N ALA A 15 -4.90 30.82 -22.95
CA ALA A 15 -5.23 29.59 -23.66
C ALA A 15 -6.52 29.05 -23.03
N GLN A 16 -7.63 29.06 -23.78
CA GLN A 16 -8.88 28.48 -23.30
C GLN A 16 -8.61 27.02 -22.92
N THR A 17 -8.87 26.63 -21.68
CA THR A 17 -8.76 25.25 -21.23
C THR A 17 -9.55 24.33 -22.16
N PRO A 18 -8.99 23.23 -22.69
CA PRO A 18 -9.73 22.25 -23.47
C PRO A 18 -11.02 21.83 -22.75
N GLY A 19 -12.13 21.73 -23.50
CA GLY A 19 -13.37 21.21 -22.95
C GLY A 19 -13.18 19.79 -22.39
N PRO A 20 -14.06 19.32 -21.49
CA PRO A 20 -13.88 18.05 -20.82
C PRO A 20 -13.81 16.88 -21.80
N VAL A 21 -13.03 15.85 -21.45
CA VAL A 21 -13.12 14.55 -22.11
C VAL A 21 -14.35 13.84 -21.58
N LYS A 22 -15.16 13.28 -22.47
CA LYS A 22 -16.40 12.60 -22.08
C LYS A 22 -16.21 11.10 -22.19
N TYR A 23 -16.41 10.40 -21.09
CA TYR A 23 -16.29 8.95 -21.00
C TYR A 23 -17.66 8.30 -20.79
N GLU A 24 -17.87 7.18 -21.47
CA GLU A 24 -18.92 6.23 -21.17
C GLU A 24 -18.29 4.89 -20.83
N VAL A 25 -18.63 4.33 -19.67
CA VAL A 25 -18.24 2.99 -19.24
C VAL A 25 -19.48 2.12 -19.18
N SER A 26 -19.45 0.98 -19.87
CA SER A 26 -20.59 0.08 -19.93
C SER A 26 -20.17 -1.38 -19.72
N ILE A 27 -21.14 -2.20 -19.29
CA ILE A 27 -20.96 -3.65 -19.17
C ILE A 27 -22.09 -4.33 -19.96
N PRO A 28 -21.93 -4.49 -21.29
CA PRO A 28 -22.98 -5.07 -22.14
C PRO A 28 -23.31 -6.52 -21.76
N ALA A 29 -22.32 -7.29 -21.34
CA ALA A 29 -22.46 -8.69 -20.92
C ALA A 29 -21.48 -9.02 -19.80
N PRO A 30 -21.92 -9.08 -18.52
CA PRO A 30 -21.04 -9.36 -17.37
C PRO A 30 -20.26 -10.68 -17.50
N ALA A 31 -20.85 -11.69 -18.13
CA ALA A 31 -20.20 -12.99 -18.36
C ALA A 31 -18.94 -12.89 -19.25
N ALA A 32 -18.83 -11.86 -20.09
CA ALA A 32 -17.64 -11.64 -20.92
C ALA A 32 -16.47 -11.04 -20.12
N ARG A 33 -16.72 -10.52 -18.91
CA ARG A 33 -15.74 -9.81 -18.06
C ARG A 33 -15.04 -8.66 -18.78
N LEU A 34 -15.80 -7.93 -19.60
CA LEU A 34 -15.32 -6.77 -20.34
C LEU A 34 -16.05 -5.52 -19.87
N PHE A 35 -15.28 -4.47 -19.54
CA PHE A 35 -15.77 -3.10 -19.59
C PHE A 35 -15.64 -2.60 -21.02
N HIS A 36 -16.70 -2.06 -21.59
CA HIS A 36 -16.63 -1.31 -22.84
C HIS A 36 -16.52 0.18 -22.53
N VAL A 37 -15.51 0.84 -23.08
CA VAL A 37 -15.18 2.24 -22.82
C VAL A 37 -15.22 3.04 -24.11
N SER A 38 -15.90 4.18 -24.08
CA SER A 38 -15.87 5.21 -25.12
C SER A 38 -15.35 6.51 -24.53
N ALA A 39 -14.36 7.14 -25.15
CA ALA A 39 -13.72 8.38 -24.71
C ALA A 39 -13.72 9.41 -25.85
N GLU A 40 -14.50 10.48 -25.72
CA GLU A 40 -14.60 11.57 -26.68
C GLU A 40 -13.68 12.73 -26.28
N PHE A 41 -12.68 12.98 -27.11
CA PHE A 41 -11.70 14.06 -26.98
C PHE A 41 -12.05 15.21 -27.91
N PRO A 42 -12.37 16.41 -27.39
CA PRO A 42 -12.25 17.63 -28.18
C PRO A 42 -10.79 17.85 -28.59
N THR A 43 -10.51 17.82 -29.89
CA THR A 43 -9.16 17.90 -30.47
C THR A 43 -8.83 19.30 -30.99
N ARG A 44 -9.86 20.15 -31.19
CA ARG A 44 -9.73 21.53 -31.72
C ARG A 44 -8.97 21.59 -33.06
N GLY A 45 -9.20 20.61 -33.92
CA GLY A 45 -8.59 20.56 -35.24
C GLY A 45 -7.10 20.20 -35.26
N LYS A 46 -6.51 19.72 -34.15
CA LYS A 46 -5.17 19.10 -34.15
C LYS A 46 -5.13 17.98 -35.18
N ASP A 47 -4.06 17.86 -35.97
CA ASP A 47 -3.89 16.78 -36.97
C ASP A 47 -3.70 15.39 -36.34
N THR A 48 -3.20 15.35 -35.11
CA THR A 48 -2.88 14.11 -34.40
C THR A 48 -3.26 14.22 -32.93
N LEU A 49 -3.82 13.15 -32.41
CA LEU A 49 -4.15 12.97 -31.00
C LEU A 49 -3.34 11.79 -30.47
N PHE A 50 -2.60 11.99 -29.38
CA PHE A 50 -1.92 10.92 -28.65
C PHE A 50 -2.71 10.64 -27.38
N VAL A 51 -3.21 9.41 -27.25
CA VAL A 51 -3.93 8.97 -26.05
C VAL A 51 -3.24 7.79 -25.40
N SER A 52 -3.19 7.79 -24.09
CA SER A 52 -2.44 6.81 -23.32
C SER A 52 -3.26 6.27 -22.17
N LEU A 53 -2.99 5.03 -21.80
CA LEU A 53 -3.49 4.41 -20.58
C LEU A 53 -2.31 4.26 -19.61
N PRO A 54 -2.46 4.51 -18.31
CA PRO A 54 -1.37 4.35 -17.35
C PRO A 54 -0.69 2.97 -17.41
N ALA A 55 0.60 2.94 -17.12
CA ALA A 55 1.37 1.70 -16.97
C ALA A 55 1.37 1.17 -15.53
N TRP A 56 1.03 2.02 -14.55
CA TRP A 56 0.98 1.71 -13.12
C TRP A 56 -0.02 2.61 -12.40
N SER A 57 -0.31 2.33 -11.12
CA SER A 57 -1.21 3.14 -10.30
C SER A 57 -0.50 3.67 -9.07
N PRO A 58 -0.65 4.96 -8.72
CA PRO A 58 -0.23 5.49 -7.42
C PRO A 58 -0.67 4.60 -6.24
N GLY A 59 0.25 4.33 -5.31
CA GLY A 59 0.06 3.40 -4.19
C GLY A 59 0.46 1.95 -4.51
N SER A 60 0.51 1.58 -5.80
CA SER A 60 0.97 0.27 -6.27
C SER A 60 2.23 0.42 -7.13
N TYR A 61 3.39 0.36 -6.48
CA TYR A 61 4.70 0.65 -7.09
C TYR A 61 5.23 -0.50 -7.97
N GLU A 62 4.46 -0.88 -8.99
CA GLU A 62 4.80 -1.90 -9.98
C GLU A 62 4.28 -1.51 -11.37
N ILE A 63 5.05 -1.78 -12.41
CA ILE A 63 4.59 -1.62 -13.80
C ILE A 63 3.65 -2.76 -14.20
N GLN A 64 2.34 -2.50 -14.10
CA GLN A 64 1.27 -3.42 -14.46
C GLN A 64 1.01 -3.52 -15.98
N ASN A 65 1.35 -2.46 -16.72
CA ASN A 65 1.07 -2.28 -18.15
C ASN A 65 -0.42 -2.50 -18.49
N TYR A 66 -1.32 -1.67 -17.95
CA TYR A 66 -2.79 -1.86 -18.11
C TYR A 66 -3.25 -1.96 -19.57
N ALA A 67 -2.53 -1.33 -20.50
CA ALA A 67 -2.79 -1.44 -21.93
C ALA A 67 -2.76 -2.90 -22.47
N ARG A 68 -2.17 -3.87 -21.74
CA ARG A 68 -2.19 -5.30 -22.10
C ARG A 68 -3.58 -5.93 -22.05
N TYR A 69 -4.51 -5.34 -21.29
CA TYR A 69 -5.90 -5.80 -21.16
C TYR A 69 -6.85 -5.16 -22.18
N VAL A 70 -6.37 -4.17 -22.94
CA VAL A 70 -7.14 -3.47 -23.96
C VAL A 70 -7.27 -4.34 -25.21
N ARG A 71 -8.50 -4.46 -25.72
CA ARG A 71 -8.80 -5.11 -27.00
C ARG A 71 -9.82 -4.31 -27.79
N HIS A 72 -9.88 -4.58 -29.10
CA HIS A 72 -10.79 -3.91 -30.03
C HIS A 72 -10.69 -2.38 -30.01
N PHE A 73 -9.47 -1.83 -29.82
CA PHE A 73 -9.26 -0.40 -29.90
C PHE A 73 -9.64 0.14 -31.30
N GLY A 74 -10.40 1.22 -31.32
CA GLY A 74 -10.78 1.94 -32.53
C GLY A 74 -10.91 3.44 -32.26
N ALA A 75 -10.81 4.23 -33.32
CA ALA A 75 -11.03 5.67 -33.25
C ALA A 75 -11.93 6.11 -34.41
N LYS A 76 -12.83 7.07 -34.14
CA LYS A 76 -13.74 7.64 -35.14
C LYS A 76 -13.92 9.14 -34.94
N ASN A 77 -14.30 9.84 -36.01
CA ASN A 77 -14.70 11.26 -35.91
C ASN A 77 -16.18 11.40 -35.52
N SER A 78 -16.66 12.64 -35.38
CA SER A 78 -18.06 12.94 -35.04
C SER A 78 -19.09 12.47 -36.08
N GLN A 79 -18.67 12.12 -37.30
CA GLN A 79 -19.54 11.55 -38.34
C GLN A 79 -19.56 10.01 -38.30
N GLY A 80 -18.85 9.39 -37.35
CA GLY A 80 -18.71 7.94 -37.25
C GLY A 80 -17.73 7.34 -38.25
N GLN A 81 -16.95 8.15 -38.97
CA GLN A 81 -15.95 7.64 -39.91
C GLN A 81 -14.75 7.11 -39.12
N PRO A 82 -14.29 5.87 -39.39
CA PRO A 82 -13.08 5.33 -38.78
C PRO A 82 -11.85 6.19 -39.11
N LEU A 83 -11.00 6.39 -38.11
CA LEU A 83 -9.74 7.13 -38.22
C LEU A 83 -8.56 6.15 -38.17
N PHE A 84 -7.49 6.48 -38.88
CA PHE A 84 -6.24 5.72 -38.79
C PHE A 84 -5.64 5.90 -37.41
N TRP A 85 -5.13 4.80 -36.84
CA TRP A 85 -4.39 4.81 -35.61
C TRP A 85 -3.28 3.75 -35.62
N ASP A 86 -2.24 3.99 -34.83
CA ASP A 86 -1.18 3.02 -34.51
C ASP A 86 -0.68 3.21 -33.08
N ARG A 87 0.19 2.31 -32.61
CA ARG A 87 0.85 2.42 -31.29
C ARG A 87 2.24 2.99 -31.47
N VAL A 88 2.61 3.95 -30.62
CA VAL A 88 3.95 4.55 -30.64
C VAL A 88 4.87 3.94 -29.58
N ASP A 89 4.30 3.36 -28.53
CA ASP A 89 4.99 2.62 -27.47
C ASP A 89 4.03 1.59 -26.82
N LYS A 90 4.35 1.15 -25.59
CA LYS A 90 3.64 0.08 -24.88
C LYS A 90 2.24 0.47 -24.41
N ASP A 91 1.92 1.75 -24.31
CA ASP A 91 0.70 2.25 -23.66
C ASP A 91 0.06 3.48 -24.33
N THR A 92 0.64 3.97 -25.43
CA THR A 92 0.18 5.14 -26.18
C THR A 92 -0.28 4.79 -27.60
N TRP A 93 -1.48 5.26 -27.96
CA TRP A 93 -2.05 5.22 -29.30
C TRP A 93 -1.99 6.60 -29.95
N ARG A 94 -1.51 6.65 -31.19
CA ARG A 94 -1.54 7.82 -32.04
C ARG A 94 -2.72 7.72 -33.00
N VAL A 95 -3.61 8.71 -32.98
CA VAL A 95 -4.78 8.80 -33.86
C VAL A 95 -4.61 9.97 -34.83
N VAL A 96 -4.73 9.70 -36.13
CA VAL A 96 -4.76 10.73 -37.18
C VAL A 96 -6.18 11.27 -37.27
N THR A 97 -6.39 12.52 -36.85
CA THR A 97 -7.74 13.06 -36.60
C THR A 97 -8.47 13.53 -37.87
N GLY A 98 -7.72 13.75 -38.97
CA GLY A 98 -8.23 14.42 -40.16
C GLY A 98 -8.71 15.85 -39.90
N LYS A 99 -8.16 16.55 -38.89
CA LYS A 99 -8.62 17.87 -38.39
C LYS A 99 -10.07 17.89 -37.91
N SER A 100 -10.65 16.74 -37.59
CA SER A 100 -11.96 16.67 -36.93
C SER A 100 -11.89 17.43 -35.60
N ASP A 101 -12.96 18.13 -35.21
CA ASP A 101 -13.02 18.89 -33.95
C ASP A 101 -13.13 17.99 -32.70
N ARG A 102 -13.60 16.76 -32.89
CA ARG A 102 -13.69 15.72 -31.87
C ARG A 102 -13.30 14.36 -32.44
N VAL A 103 -12.73 13.54 -31.59
CA VAL A 103 -12.37 12.15 -31.85
C VAL A 103 -12.90 11.30 -30.72
N THR A 104 -13.55 10.19 -31.04
CA THR A 104 -13.96 9.18 -30.06
C THR A 104 -13.04 7.98 -30.19
N ALA A 105 -12.33 7.65 -29.12
CA ALA A 105 -11.59 6.40 -28.98
C ALA A 105 -12.44 5.38 -28.21
N GLU A 106 -12.51 4.14 -28.66
CA GLU A 106 -13.33 3.08 -28.08
C GLU A 106 -12.54 1.80 -27.94
N PHE A 107 -12.76 1.06 -26.86
CA PHE A 107 -12.11 -0.23 -26.62
C PHE A 107 -12.88 -1.06 -25.59
N ASP A 108 -12.56 -2.35 -25.53
CA ASP A 108 -12.94 -3.21 -24.41
C ASP A 108 -11.73 -3.47 -23.50
N TYR A 109 -11.95 -3.53 -22.19
CA TYR A 109 -10.94 -3.84 -21.18
C TYR A 109 -11.30 -5.14 -20.46
N LEU A 110 -10.39 -6.13 -20.49
CA LEU A 110 -10.55 -7.38 -19.75
C LEU A 110 -10.34 -7.18 -18.24
N ALA A 111 -11.38 -7.49 -17.46
CA ALA A 111 -11.42 -7.31 -16.02
C ALA A 111 -11.67 -8.65 -15.32
N ASP A 112 -10.63 -9.43 -15.10
CA ASP A 112 -10.73 -10.81 -14.57
C ASP A 112 -9.76 -11.11 -13.43
N THR A 113 -9.05 -10.11 -12.92
CA THR A 113 -7.93 -10.30 -12.00
C THR A 113 -8.31 -9.88 -10.56
N ILE A 114 -7.85 -10.65 -9.56
CA ILE A 114 -7.94 -10.26 -8.14
C ILE A 114 -6.64 -9.54 -7.78
N ASP A 115 -6.69 -8.22 -7.72
CA ASP A 115 -5.56 -7.35 -7.40
C ASP A 115 -6.09 -6.00 -6.92
N LEU A 116 -5.31 -5.27 -6.15
CA LEU A 116 -5.69 -3.97 -5.60
C LEU A 116 -5.69 -2.86 -6.68
N SER A 117 -4.95 -3.03 -7.77
CA SER A 117 -4.77 -2.04 -8.82
C SER A 117 -5.35 -2.44 -10.19
N LEU A 118 -5.93 -3.65 -10.31
CA LEU A 118 -6.52 -4.16 -11.55
C LEU A 118 -8.04 -4.32 -11.45
N ALA A 119 -8.72 -4.16 -12.57
CA ALA A 119 -10.16 -4.30 -12.65
C ALA A 119 -10.62 -5.77 -12.58
N ARG A 120 -11.82 -6.00 -12.01
CA ARG A 120 -12.45 -7.30 -11.91
C ARG A 120 -13.95 -7.23 -12.18
N ILE A 121 -14.49 -8.19 -12.93
CA ILE A 121 -15.92 -8.49 -13.02
C ILE A 121 -16.14 -9.93 -12.56
N ALA A 122 -17.00 -10.10 -11.55
CA ALA A 122 -17.36 -11.38 -10.97
C ALA A 122 -18.87 -11.44 -10.74
N GLY A 123 -19.57 -12.27 -11.53
CA GLY A 123 -21.02 -12.45 -11.38
C GLY A 123 -21.82 -11.17 -11.62
N ASP A 124 -22.45 -10.67 -10.56
CA ASP A 124 -23.28 -9.46 -10.56
C ASP A 124 -22.55 -8.20 -10.03
N PHE A 125 -21.22 -8.23 -10.08
CA PHE A 125 -20.34 -7.19 -9.56
C PHE A 125 -19.16 -6.92 -10.48
N GLY A 126 -18.74 -5.66 -10.51
CA GLY A 126 -17.51 -5.21 -11.12
C GLY A 126 -16.85 -4.10 -10.29
N GLN A 127 -15.53 -4.05 -10.34
CA GLN A 127 -14.73 -2.97 -9.80
C GLN A 127 -13.62 -2.58 -10.76
N PHE A 128 -13.24 -1.31 -10.76
CA PHE A 128 -12.07 -0.82 -11.49
C PHE A 128 -11.53 0.46 -10.83
N LEU A 129 -10.23 0.69 -11.02
CA LEU A 129 -9.59 1.98 -10.78
C LEU A 129 -9.52 2.78 -12.09
N GLY A 130 -9.55 4.11 -12.00
CA GLY A 130 -9.56 4.97 -13.18
C GLY A 130 -8.37 4.74 -14.13
N THR A 131 -7.21 4.38 -13.58
CA THR A 131 -6.00 3.97 -14.33
C THR A 131 -6.22 2.76 -15.24
N ASN A 132 -7.23 1.92 -14.98
CA ASN A 132 -7.52 0.76 -15.82
C ASN A 132 -8.31 1.13 -17.08
N VAL A 133 -9.18 2.15 -17.02
CA VAL A 133 -10.21 2.36 -18.06
C VAL A 133 -10.22 3.75 -18.68
N PHE A 134 -9.60 4.77 -18.09
CA PHE A 134 -9.66 6.13 -18.64
C PHE A 134 -8.38 6.48 -19.39
N LEU A 135 -8.47 6.55 -20.72
CA LEU A 135 -7.41 7.10 -21.57
C LEU A 135 -7.26 8.61 -21.32
N TYR A 136 -6.03 9.13 -21.26
CA TYR A 136 -5.78 10.57 -21.26
C TYR A 136 -5.11 11.03 -22.54
N GLU A 137 -5.26 12.32 -22.87
CA GLU A 137 -4.46 12.95 -23.92
C GLU A 137 -3.08 13.32 -23.34
N GLU A 138 -2.02 12.92 -24.03
CA GLU A 138 -0.65 13.20 -23.65
C GLU A 138 -0.43 14.69 -23.35
N ARG A 139 0.24 14.97 -22.22
CA ARG A 139 0.54 16.34 -21.73
C ARG A 139 -0.70 17.19 -21.41
N GLN A 140 -1.87 16.59 -21.21
CA GLN A 140 -3.11 17.28 -20.83
C GLN A 140 -3.71 16.73 -19.52
N LEU A 141 -2.87 16.43 -18.53
CA LEU A 141 -3.31 15.86 -17.25
C LEU A 141 -4.23 16.80 -16.44
N GLU A 142 -4.21 18.11 -16.68
CA GLU A 142 -5.11 19.07 -16.04
C GLU A 142 -6.50 19.19 -16.70
N ARG A 143 -6.77 18.36 -17.72
CA ARG A 143 -8.02 18.43 -18.47
C ARG A 143 -9.18 17.79 -17.67
N PRO A 144 -10.34 18.47 -17.53
CA PRO A 144 -11.46 17.90 -16.80
C PRO A 144 -12.10 16.73 -17.56
N ALA A 145 -12.88 15.93 -16.82
CA ALA A 145 -13.56 14.76 -17.33
C ALA A 145 -15.02 14.68 -16.87
N GLU A 146 -15.86 14.13 -17.75
CA GLU A 146 -17.23 13.72 -17.45
C GLU A 146 -17.36 12.21 -17.67
N VAL A 147 -17.99 11.47 -16.75
CA VAL A 147 -18.13 10.02 -16.82
C VAL A 147 -19.61 9.62 -16.69
N ARG A 148 -20.05 8.75 -17.59
CA ARG A 148 -21.38 8.11 -17.54
C ARG A 148 -21.25 6.60 -17.48
N PHE A 149 -22.22 5.97 -16.83
CA PHE A 149 -22.28 4.52 -16.66
C PHE A 149 -23.54 3.95 -17.31
N THR A 150 -23.36 2.95 -18.16
CA THR A 150 -24.45 2.17 -18.77
C THR A 150 -24.36 0.73 -18.27
N LEU A 151 -25.14 0.41 -17.23
CA LEU A 151 -25.03 -0.83 -16.46
C LEU A 151 -26.22 -1.77 -16.68
N PRO A 152 -26.05 -3.08 -16.43
CA PRO A 152 -27.17 -4.02 -16.42
C PRO A 152 -28.29 -3.60 -15.46
N ALA A 153 -29.52 -4.02 -15.75
CA ALA A 153 -30.68 -3.68 -14.93
C ALA A 153 -30.50 -4.11 -13.46
N GLY A 154 -30.77 -3.19 -12.54
CA GLY A 154 -30.66 -3.41 -11.09
C GLY A 154 -29.25 -3.32 -10.52
N TRP A 155 -28.24 -2.97 -11.32
CA TRP A 155 -26.91 -2.62 -10.83
C TRP A 155 -26.90 -1.17 -10.35
N GLN A 156 -26.17 -0.91 -9.26
CA GLN A 156 -25.86 0.43 -8.77
C GLN A 156 -24.39 0.79 -9.06
N VAL A 157 -24.03 2.05 -8.85
CA VAL A 157 -22.65 2.55 -8.94
C VAL A 157 -22.29 3.33 -7.69
N THR A 158 -21.09 3.09 -7.17
CA THR A 158 -20.46 3.86 -6.11
C THR A 158 -19.04 4.16 -6.58
N THR A 159 -18.70 5.44 -6.67
CA THR A 159 -17.41 5.91 -7.15
C THR A 159 -16.88 7.03 -6.28
N ALA A 160 -15.55 7.20 -6.26
CA ALA A 160 -14.89 8.37 -5.67
C ALA A 160 -14.99 9.63 -6.55
N LEU A 161 -15.51 9.53 -7.78
CA LEU A 161 -15.79 10.70 -8.61
C LEU A 161 -16.89 11.57 -7.99
N ARG A 162 -16.82 12.88 -8.26
CA ARG A 162 -17.86 13.83 -7.83
C ARG A 162 -19.15 13.56 -8.60
N SER A 163 -20.25 13.34 -7.87
CA SER A 163 -21.57 13.24 -8.48
C SER A 163 -21.95 14.56 -9.15
N GLY A 164 -22.51 14.51 -10.35
CA GLY A 164 -23.15 15.68 -10.97
C GLY A 164 -24.35 16.19 -10.16
N GLY A 165 -25.02 15.34 -9.38
CA GLY A 165 -26.18 15.71 -8.57
C GLY A 165 -27.31 14.72 -8.73
N ASN A 166 -28.50 15.21 -9.11
CA ASN A 166 -29.70 14.39 -9.33
C ASN A 166 -29.44 13.29 -10.37
N GLY A 167 -30.07 12.13 -10.18
CA GLY A 167 -29.89 10.98 -11.07
C GLY A 167 -30.05 11.35 -12.55
N GLY A 168 -28.98 11.20 -13.34
CA GLY A 168 -28.94 11.52 -14.77
C GLY A 168 -27.81 12.47 -15.19
N GLU A 169 -27.21 13.22 -14.27
CA GLU A 169 -26.01 14.02 -14.54
C GLU A 169 -24.73 13.15 -14.57
N PRO A 170 -23.70 13.52 -15.36
CA PRO A 170 -22.46 12.75 -15.39
C PRO A 170 -21.68 12.94 -14.08
N TYR A 171 -20.89 11.94 -13.71
CA TYR A 171 -19.85 12.11 -12.71
C TYR A 171 -18.74 12.99 -13.28
N THR A 172 -18.02 13.72 -12.44
CA THR A 172 -16.98 14.66 -12.90
C THR A 172 -15.67 14.49 -12.16
N ALA A 173 -14.57 14.77 -12.85
CA ALA A 173 -13.25 14.99 -12.28
C ALA A 173 -12.66 16.29 -12.85
N PRO A 174 -12.04 17.16 -12.01
CA PRO A 174 -11.47 18.42 -12.46
C PRO A 174 -10.20 18.25 -13.29
N ASN A 175 -9.49 17.14 -13.12
CA ASN A 175 -8.28 16.79 -13.87
C ASN A 175 -8.15 15.26 -13.98
N TYR A 176 -7.15 14.81 -14.74
CA TYR A 176 -6.88 13.39 -14.93
C TYR A 176 -6.39 12.71 -13.65
N HIS A 177 -5.69 13.42 -12.77
CA HIS A 177 -5.23 12.84 -11.50
C HIS A 177 -6.40 12.39 -10.62
N GLU A 178 -7.44 13.21 -10.47
CA GLU A 178 -8.68 12.83 -9.76
C GLU A 178 -9.48 11.75 -10.52
N LEU A 179 -9.42 11.73 -11.86
CA LEU A 179 -10.09 10.70 -12.67
C LEU A 179 -9.42 9.34 -12.50
N ALA A 180 -8.09 9.30 -12.58
CA ALA A 180 -7.28 8.10 -12.49
C ALA A 180 -7.34 7.48 -11.09
N ASP A 181 -7.43 8.32 -10.05
CA ASP A 181 -7.49 7.91 -8.65
C ASP A 181 -8.89 7.45 -8.18
N ALA A 182 -9.90 7.49 -9.06
CA ALA A 182 -11.26 7.24 -8.65
C ALA A 182 -11.65 5.76 -8.70
N GLN A 183 -11.53 5.08 -7.55
CA GLN A 183 -12.05 3.72 -7.39
C GLN A 183 -13.57 3.68 -7.61
N THR A 184 -14.04 2.64 -8.31
CA THR A 184 -15.45 2.48 -8.66
C THR A 184 -15.92 1.04 -8.49
N PHE A 185 -17.01 0.86 -7.74
CA PHE A 185 -17.82 -0.35 -7.72
C PHE A 185 -19.06 -0.16 -8.59
N VAL A 186 -19.41 -1.20 -9.35
CA VAL A 186 -20.66 -1.32 -10.10
C VAL A 186 -21.26 -2.69 -9.85
N GLY A 187 -22.58 -2.78 -9.70
CA GLY A 187 -23.25 -4.07 -9.49
C GLY A 187 -24.12 -4.14 -8.26
N LYS A 188 -24.18 -5.33 -7.65
CA LYS A 188 -25.00 -5.62 -6.47
C LYS A 188 -24.11 -5.86 -5.27
N TYR A 189 -24.08 -4.91 -4.35
CA TYR A 189 -23.25 -4.93 -3.15
C TYR A 189 -23.97 -4.17 -2.02
N SER A 190 -23.51 -4.34 -0.78
CA SER A 190 -24.04 -3.60 0.36
C SER A 190 -23.45 -2.19 0.37
N LEU A 191 -24.29 -1.17 0.57
CA LEU A 191 -23.87 0.22 0.71
C LEU A 191 -24.46 0.80 2.00
N ASP A 192 -23.58 1.25 2.89
CA ASP A 192 -23.92 1.97 4.12
C ASP A 192 -23.28 3.36 4.12
N SER A 193 -23.75 4.25 4.98
CA SER A 193 -23.20 5.59 5.16
C SER A 193 -23.30 6.05 6.61
N LEU A 194 -22.29 6.81 7.05
CA LEU A 194 -22.25 7.48 8.34
C LEU A 194 -21.67 8.89 8.18
N GLN A 195 -21.97 9.76 9.15
CA GLN A 195 -21.39 11.10 9.20
C GLN A 195 -20.35 11.19 10.31
N VAL A 196 -19.20 11.76 9.97
CA VAL A 196 -18.12 12.08 10.91
C VAL A 196 -17.65 13.50 10.58
N ASP A 197 -17.55 14.37 11.59
CA ASP A 197 -17.13 15.77 11.42
C ASP A 197 -17.90 16.51 10.29
N SER A 198 -19.21 16.25 10.22
CA SER A 198 -20.12 16.78 9.18
C SER A 198 -19.79 16.39 7.73
N LYS A 199 -18.92 15.40 7.52
CA LYS A 199 -18.63 14.79 6.22
C LYS A 199 -19.21 13.38 6.13
N TRP A 200 -19.51 12.95 4.91
CA TRP A 200 -20.03 11.62 4.66
C TRP A 200 -18.91 10.61 4.47
N ILE A 201 -19.01 9.47 5.16
CA ILE A 201 -18.23 8.27 4.87
C ILE A 201 -19.22 7.21 4.38
N ARG A 202 -18.90 6.58 3.25
CA ARG A 202 -19.65 5.47 2.64
C ARG A 202 -18.86 4.19 2.86
N ILE A 203 -19.56 3.08 3.07
CA ILE A 203 -18.96 1.75 3.19
C ILE A 203 -19.64 0.85 2.16
N ALA A 204 -18.89 0.44 1.14
CA ALA A 204 -19.36 -0.45 0.08
C ALA A 204 -18.70 -1.82 0.25
N VAL A 205 -19.49 -2.88 0.41
CA VAL A 205 -18.98 -4.23 0.67
C VAL A 205 -19.57 -5.23 -0.31
N TRP A 206 -18.71 -5.93 -1.04
CA TRP A 206 -19.07 -7.06 -1.89
C TRP A 206 -18.37 -8.35 -1.41
N PRO A 207 -19.05 -9.51 -1.43
CA PRO A 207 -20.48 -9.70 -1.68
C PRO A 207 -21.35 -9.11 -0.56
N ALA A 208 -22.58 -8.74 -0.89
CA ALA A 208 -23.47 -7.98 0.00
C ALA A 208 -23.72 -8.68 1.35
N ASP A 209 -23.79 -10.02 1.34
CA ASP A 209 -24.04 -10.86 2.51
C ASP A 209 -22.85 -10.95 3.48
N ALA A 210 -21.64 -10.52 3.09
CA ALA A 210 -20.51 -10.38 4.00
C ALA A 210 -20.72 -9.25 5.02
N TYR A 211 -21.61 -8.28 4.71
CA TYR A 211 -21.90 -7.13 5.56
C TYR A 211 -23.14 -7.37 6.43
N THR A 212 -23.05 -8.34 7.35
CA THR A 212 -24.12 -8.65 8.29
C THR A 212 -24.39 -7.46 9.23
N THR A 213 -25.53 -7.46 9.94
CA THR A 213 -25.84 -6.40 10.92
C THR A 213 -24.77 -6.26 12.01
N ALA A 214 -24.13 -7.36 12.42
CA ALA A 214 -23.06 -7.33 13.41
C ALA A 214 -21.77 -6.73 12.85
N VAL A 215 -21.38 -7.13 11.64
CA VAL A 215 -20.25 -6.54 10.89
C VAL A 215 -20.49 -5.05 10.67
N GLN A 216 -21.67 -4.65 10.19
CA GLN A 216 -22.05 -3.26 9.98
C GLN A 216 -21.85 -2.41 11.23
N ARG A 217 -22.42 -2.84 12.37
CA ARG A 217 -22.31 -2.10 13.64
C ARG A 217 -20.85 -1.88 14.05
N ASN A 218 -20.04 -2.94 13.99
CA ASN A 218 -18.65 -2.88 14.42
C ASN A 218 -17.81 -2.05 13.44
N MET A 219 -18.08 -2.15 12.13
CA MET A 219 -17.40 -1.40 11.08
C MET A 219 -17.67 0.09 11.20
N ARG A 220 -18.93 0.48 11.37
CA ARG A 220 -19.31 1.89 11.61
C ARG A 220 -18.60 2.46 12.82
N THR A 221 -18.54 1.70 13.92
CA THR A 221 -17.89 2.12 15.16
C THR A 221 -16.38 2.32 14.97
N ALA A 222 -15.72 1.40 14.27
CA ALA A 222 -14.29 1.48 13.99
C ALA A 222 -13.97 2.67 13.07
N VAL A 223 -14.66 2.77 11.93
CA VAL A 223 -14.48 3.87 10.96
C VAL A 223 -14.75 5.24 11.59
N GLU A 224 -15.79 5.38 12.41
CA GLU A 224 -16.06 6.64 13.13
C GLU A 224 -14.91 7.03 14.06
N LYS A 225 -14.38 6.06 14.81
CA LYS A 225 -13.29 6.25 15.76
C LYS A 225 -11.98 6.63 15.06
N ILE A 226 -11.63 5.92 13.98
CA ILE A 226 -10.45 6.18 13.14
C ILE A 226 -10.54 7.61 12.57
N ALA A 227 -11.64 7.90 11.88
CA ALA A 227 -11.85 9.19 11.23
C ALA A 227 -11.74 10.36 12.22
N LYS A 228 -12.39 10.28 13.40
CA LYS A 228 -12.30 11.33 14.42
C LYS A 228 -10.88 11.55 14.93
N SER A 229 -10.15 10.46 15.17
CA SER A 229 -8.77 10.51 15.68
C SER A 229 -7.83 11.18 14.67
N GLU A 230 -7.90 10.73 13.42
CA GLU A 230 -6.99 11.20 12.37
C GLU A 230 -7.36 12.58 11.86
N ASN A 231 -8.65 12.90 11.71
CA ASN A 231 -9.09 14.25 11.36
C ASN A 231 -8.67 15.28 12.42
N ALA A 232 -8.64 14.90 13.71
CA ALA A 232 -8.22 15.78 14.80
C ALA A 232 -6.71 16.04 14.80
N LEU A 233 -5.89 15.13 14.26
CA LEU A 233 -4.47 15.38 14.04
C LEU A 233 -4.26 16.50 13.01
N PHE A 234 -5.17 16.63 12.05
CA PHE A 234 -5.15 17.67 11.03
C PHE A 234 -6.19 18.75 11.32
N SER A 235 -6.35 19.74 10.44
CA SER A 235 -7.38 20.79 10.59
C SER A 235 -8.78 20.32 10.13
N GLY A 236 -9.08 19.02 10.29
CA GLY A 236 -10.32 18.38 9.86
C GLY A 236 -10.19 17.53 8.58
N PRO A 237 -11.29 16.85 8.18
CA PRO A 237 -11.32 15.95 7.02
C PRO A 237 -11.08 16.69 5.70
N PRO A 238 -10.21 16.18 4.81
CA PRO A 238 -9.84 16.88 3.58
C PRO A 238 -10.72 16.50 2.37
N TYR A 239 -11.92 15.97 2.62
CA TYR A 239 -12.85 15.45 1.62
C TYR A 239 -14.28 15.93 1.87
N ASP A 240 -15.15 15.86 0.85
CA ASP A 240 -16.59 16.06 1.01
C ASP A 240 -17.33 14.75 1.29
N HIS A 241 -16.89 13.69 0.60
CA HIS A 241 -17.29 12.32 0.83
C HIS A 241 -16.06 11.41 0.74
N TYR A 242 -16.04 10.38 1.57
CA TYR A 242 -15.03 9.33 1.54
C TYR A 242 -15.71 7.96 1.36
N THR A 243 -15.10 7.02 0.64
CA THR A 243 -15.65 5.67 0.49
C THR A 243 -14.64 4.61 0.89
N VAL A 244 -15.05 3.72 1.78
CA VAL A 244 -14.34 2.46 2.06
C VAL A 244 -14.94 1.37 1.17
N PHE A 245 -14.16 0.84 0.24
CA PHE A 245 -14.58 -0.25 -0.65
C PHE A 245 -13.96 -1.57 -0.20
N PHE A 246 -14.76 -2.52 0.29
CA PHE A 246 -14.31 -3.87 0.61
C PHE A 246 -14.76 -4.88 -0.44
N ASN A 247 -13.79 -5.64 -0.95
CA ASN A 247 -13.98 -6.83 -1.76
C ASN A 247 -13.56 -8.08 -0.98
N VAL A 248 -14.55 -8.77 -0.43
CA VAL A 248 -14.38 -9.95 0.42
C VAL A 248 -14.33 -11.21 -0.43
N ILE A 249 -13.17 -11.84 -0.48
CA ILE A 249 -12.86 -12.95 -1.38
C ILE A 249 -13.19 -14.29 -0.72
N ARG A 250 -13.99 -15.10 -1.42
CA ARG A 250 -14.33 -16.48 -1.03
C ARG A 250 -13.59 -17.52 -1.86
N GLU A 251 -12.99 -17.11 -2.98
CA GLU A 251 -12.09 -17.96 -3.75
C GLU A 251 -10.72 -18.09 -3.04
N PRO A 252 -9.91 -19.12 -3.37
CA PRO A 252 -8.54 -19.21 -2.86
C PRO A 252 -7.74 -17.95 -3.21
N VAL A 253 -7.33 -17.21 -2.19
CA VAL A 253 -6.45 -16.06 -2.26
C VAL A 253 -5.54 -16.09 -1.03
N ASN A 254 -4.28 -15.72 -1.22
CA ASN A 254 -3.24 -15.79 -0.18
C ASN A 254 -2.76 -14.40 0.27
N PHE A 255 -3.48 -13.34 -0.08
CA PHE A 255 -3.20 -11.97 0.33
C PHE A 255 -4.48 -11.27 0.81
N GLY A 256 -4.29 -10.25 1.65
CA GLY A 256 -5.27 -9.22 1.96
C GLY A 256 -4.52 -7.91 2.17
N GLY A 257 -5.14 -6.79 1.84
CA GLY A 257 -4.49 -5.47 1.83
C GLY A 257 -5.44 -4.39 1.30
N GLY A 258 -4.93 -3.17 1.22
CA GLY A 258 -5.65 -2.00 0.75
C GLY A 258 -4.84 -1.20 -0.25
N LEU A 259 -5.53 -0.29 -0.93
CA LEU A 259 -4.94 0.71 -1.80
C LEU A 259 -5.63 2.04 -1.57
N GLU A 260 -4.80 3.06 -1.40
CA GLU A 260 -5.20 4.35 -0.88
C GLU A 260 -5.53 5.36 -1.99
N HIS A 261 -6.60 6.13 -1.79
CA HIS A 261 -7.07 7.15 -2.73
C HIS A 261 -7.44 8.46 -2.03
N SER A 262 -7.41 9.57 -2.76
CA SER A 262 -7.62 10.92 -2.23
C SER A 262 -9.01 11.15 -1.62
N ALA A 263 -9.98 10.29 -1.96
CA ALA A 263 -11.36 10.28 -1.47
C ALA A 263 -11.94 8.85 -1.28
N SER A 264 -11.11 7.82 -1.25
CA SER A 264 -11.54 6.44 -0.95
C SER A 264 -10.37 5.54 -0.53
N GLN A 265 -10.67 4.31 -0.14
CA GLN A 265 -9.72 3.19 -0.11
C GLN A 265 -10.37 1.98 -0.77
N PHE A 266 -9.56 1.10 -1.35
CA PHE A 266 -10.00 -0.18 -1.89
C PHE A 266 -9.28 -1.33 -1.22
N ASP A 267 -10.04 -2.15 -0.51
CA ASP A 267 -9.54 -3.23 0.31
C ASP A 267 -9.97 -4.58 -0.23
N ILE A 268 -9.04 -5.52 -0.24
CA ILE A 268 -9.29 -6.93 -0.52
C ILE A 268 -8.99 -7.74 0.74
N MET A 269 -9.94 -8.57 1.15
CA MET A 269 -9.77 -9.45 2.29
C MET A 269 -10.31 -10.86 2.02
N PRO A 270 -9.56 -11.92 2.34
CA PRO A 270 -10.15 -13.26 2.43
C PRO A 270 -11.29 -13.25 3.47
N GLN A 271 -12.37 -13.99 3.22
CA GLN A 271 -13.55 -14.04 4.11
C GLN A 271 -13.20 -14.27 5.58
N GLY A 272 -12.24 -15.16 5.87
CA GLY A 272 -11.80 -15.47 7.24
C GLY A 272 -10.99 -14.37 7.92
N ALA A 273 -10.35 -13.47 7.15
CA ALA A 273 -9.61 -12.33 7.66
C ALA A 273 -10.49 -11.06 7.77
N PHE A 274 -11.57 -10.99 7.00
CA PHE A 274 -12.49 -9.85 7.02
C PHE A 274 -13.29 -9.78 8.34
N ALA A 275 -14.23 -10.71 8.54
CA ALA A 275 -15.03 -10.76 9.75
C ALA A 275 -15.76 -12.10 9.86
N ASP A 276 -16.02 -12.53 11.10
CA ASP A 276 -16.99 -13.59 11.37
C ASP A 276 -18.44 -13.06 11.36
N ALA A 277 -19.41 -13.98 11.43
CA ALA A 277 -20.83 -13.62 11.43
C ALA A 277 -21.27 -12.81 12.67
N ALA A 278 -20.52 -12.89 13.78
CA ALA A 278 -20.75 -12.11 14.99
C ALA A 278 -20.13 -10.69 14.92
N GLY A 279 -19.46 -10.37 13.81
CA GLY A 279 -18.81 -9.09 13.57
C GLY A 279 -17.44 -8.95 14.21
N ASN A 280 -16.83 -10.04 14.68
CA ASN A 280 -15.44 -9.99 15.14
C ASN A 280 -14.54 -9.91 13.91
N PHE A 281 -13.72 -8.88 13.85
CA PHE A 281 -12.77 -8.69 12.77
C PHE A 281 -11.57 -9.61 12.92
N GLY A 282 -10.95 -9.97 11.79
CA GLY A 282 -9.59 -10.53 11.82
C GLY A 282 -8.59 -9.47 12.30
N ASP A 283 -7.46 -9.92 12.85
CA ASP A 283 -6.48 -9.06 13.53
C ASP A 283 -5.96 -7.91 12.65
N PHE A 284 -5.90 -8.10 11.33
CA PHE A 284 -5.38 -7.12 10.37
C PHE A 284 -6.39 -6.04 9.95
N MET A 285 -7.69 -6.21 10.19
CA MET A 285 -8.72 -5.30 9.67
C MET A 285 -8.68 -3.89 10.26
N VAL A 286 -8.52 -3.79 11.58
CA VAL A 286 -8.48 -2.49 12.27
C VAL A 286 -7.19 -1.72 11.93
N PRO A 287 -6.01 -2.35 11.92
CA PRO A 287 -4.80 -1.78 11.32
C PRO A 287 -5.00 -1.30 9.91
N LEU A 288 -5.52 -2.15 9.02
CA LEU A 288 -5.69 -1.82 7.62
C LEU A 288 -6.58 -0.58 7.45
N MET A 289 -7.77 -0.56 8.06
CA MET A 289 -8.66 0.60 7.93
C MET A 289 -8.02 1.91 8.43
N SER A 290 -7.20 1.84 9.48
CA SER A 290 -6.51 3.02 10.01
C SER A 290 -5.38 3.47 9.09
N HIS A 291 -4.58 2.52 8.60
CA HIS A 291 -3.52 2.75 7.61
C HIS A 291 -4.06 3.44 6.36
N GLU A 292 -5.08 2.84 5.75
CA GLU A 292 -5.69 3.32 4.52
C GLU A 292 -6.42 4.66 4.70
N TYR A 293 -6.99 4.91 5.88
CA TYR A 293 -7.58 6.22 6.16
C TYR A 293 -6.51 7.29 6.36
N PHE A 294 -5.39 6.97 7.02
CA PHE A 294 -4.32 7.92 7.26
C PHE A 294 -3.65 8.40 5.97
N HIS A 295 -3.61 7.54 4.97
CA HIS A 295 -3.14 7.88 3.63
C HIS A 295 -3.91 9.03 2.95
N LEU A 296 -5.16 9.34 3.38
CA LEU A 296 -5.84 10.59 2.99
C LEU A 296 -4.92 11.79 3.16
N PHE A 297 -4.17 11.81 4.26
CA PHE A 297 -3.15 12.80 4.52
C PHE A 297 -1.80 12.32 3.98
N ASN A 298 -1.30 11.19 4.48
CA ASN A 298 0.03 10.68 4.14
C ASN A 298 0.04 9.63 3.05
N VAL A 299 -0.23 10.08 1.84
CA VAL A 299 0.71 10.10 0.71
C VAL A 299 -0.05 10.69 -0.48
N LYS A 300 -1.38 10.59 -0.47
CA LYS A 300 -2.28 11.27 -1.41
C LYS A 300 -2.15 12.79 -1.37
N ARG A 301 -1.78 13.37 -0.22
CA ARG A 301 -1.60 14.82 -0.03
C ARG A 301 -0.16 15.14 0.36
N LEU A 302 0.31 14.60 1.48
CA LEU A 302 1.70 14.68 1.97
C LEU A 302 2.59 13.75 1.15
N ARG A 303 2.98 14.20 -0.03
CA ARG A 303 3.72 13.35 -0.97
C ARG A 303 5.16 13.81 -1.15
N PRO A 304 6.11 12.89 -1.34
CA PRO A 304 7.46 13.22 -1.78
C PRO A 304 7.47 14.03 -3.09
N ALA A 305 8.44 14.92 -3.25
CA ALA A 305 8.59 15.78 -4.42
C ALA A 305 8.82 14.98 -5.70
N GLU A 306 9.49 13.83 -5.61
CA GLU A 306 9.76 12.91 -6.71
C GLU A 306 8.48 12.37 -7.34
N MET A 307 7.38 12.34 -6.59
CA MET A 307 6.07 11.86 -7.03
C MET A 307 5.08 12.99 -7.36
N TRP A 308 5.54 14.25 -7.43
CA TRP A 308 4.67 15.43 -7.64
C TRP A 308 5.04 16.19 -8.94
N PRO A 309 4.28 16.06 -10.05
CA PRO A 309 3.11 15.21 -10.26
C PRO A 309 3.49 13.74 -10.53
N TYR A 310 2.49 12.87 -10.70
CA TYR A 310 2.73 11.50 -11.15
C TYR A 310 3.08 11.46 -12.65
N ASP A 311 4.06 10.62 -13.00
CA ASP A 311 4.31 10.16 -14.36
C ASP A 311 3.73 8.75 -14.51
N TYR A 312 2.71 8.57 -15.35
CA TYR A 312 2.00 7.31 -15.47
C TYR A 312 2.65 6.28 -16.41
N HIS A 313 3.73 6.62 -17.13
CA HIS A 313 4.32 5.71 -18.14
C HIS A 313 5.44 4.80 -17.61
N VAL A 314 6.21 5.30 -16.65
CA VAL A 314 7.48 4.72 -16.19
C VAL A 314 7.54 4.63 -14.67
N GLU A 315 8.51 3.88 -14.18
CA GLU A 315 8.84 3.80 -12.76
C GLU A 315 9.18 5.20 -12.22
N GLN A 316 8.54 5.57 -11.11
CA GLN A 316 8.75 6.87 -10.45
C GLN A 316 9.33 6.66 -9.06
N TYR A 317 10.66 6.60 -8.98
CA TYR A 317 11.38 6.28 -7.75
C TYR A 317 11.28 7.37 -6.67
N THR A 318 11.14 6.96 -5.41
CA THR A 318 11.31 7.81 -4.24
C THR A 318 12.08 7.05 -3.15
N PRO A 319 13.00 7.71 -2.43
CA PRO A 319 13.65 7.11 -1.26
C PRO A 319 12.77 7.17 0.01
N SER A 320 11.56 7.72 -0.06
CA SER A 320 10.75 8.10 1.11
C SER A 320 9.56 7.18 1.40
N LEU A 321 9.52 5.94 0.89
CA LEU A 321 8.41 5.02 1.19
C LEU A 321 8.40 4.58 2.66
N TRP A 322 9.56 4.50 3.33
CA TRP A 322 9.58 4.31 4.78
C TRP A 322 8.79 5.38 5.55
N TRP A 323 8.71 6.60 5.00
CA TRP A 323 7.86 7.68 5.53
C TRP A 323 6.42 7.59 5.02
N SER A 324 6.21 7.38 3.71
CA SER A 324 4.87 7.34 3.13
C SER A 324 4.05 6.11 3.56
N GLU A 325 4.72 5.00 3.88
CA GLU A 325 4.13 3.70 4.18
C GLU A 325 4.42 3.31 5.65
N GLY A 326 5.68 3.21 6.03
CA GLY A 326 6.03 2.77 7.39
C GLY A 326 5.63 3.78 8.48
N VAL A 327 5.87 5.08 8.29
CA VAL A 327 5.35 6.08 9.25
C VAL A 327 3.82 6.15 9.22
N THR A 328 3.18 5.76 8.10
CA THR A 328 1.71 5.57 8.06
C THR A 328 1.27 4.41 8.96
N ASP A 329 1.95 3.27 8.95
CA ASP A 329 1.71 2.18 9.92
C ASP A 329 1.86 2.64 11.37
N TYR A 330 2.91 3.41 11.67
CA TYR A 330 3.06 3.98 13.02
C TYR A 330 1.87 4.85 13.42
N TYR A 331 1.37 5.67 12.49
CA TYR A 331 0.18 6.50 12.75
C TYR A 331 -1.11 5.68 12.83
N ALA A 332 -1.26 4.62 12.05
CA ALA A 332 -2.36 3.67 12.16
C ALA A 332 -2.41 3.03 13.56
N ASP A 333 -1.25 2.60 14.06
CA ASP A 333 -1.09 2.03 15.40
C ASP A 333 -1.40 3.05 16.51
N LEU A 334 -0.91 4.29 16.35
CA LEU A 334 -1.25 5.40 17.24
C LEU A 334 -2.76 5.69 17.23
N THR A 335 -3.38 5.73 16.06
CA THR A 335 -4.84 5.90 15.91
C THR A 335 -5.58 4.82 16.68
N ASN A 336 -5.15 3.56 16.54
CA ASN A 336 -5.80 2.43 17.19
C ASN A 336 -5.80 2.55 18.72
N ILE A 337 -4.68 2.96 19.34
CA ILE A 337 -4.65 3.19 20.79
C ILE A 337 -5.38 4.47 21.20
N ARG A 338 -5.23 5.56 20.45
CA ARG A 338 -5.83 6.87 20.77
C ARG A 338 -7.36 6.82 20.68
N ALA A 339 -7.89 6.02 19.75
CA ALA A 339 -9.32 5.82 19.57
C ALA A 339 -9.91 4.69 20.44
N GLY A 340 -9.06 4.01 21.22
CA GLY A 340 -9.45 2.87 22.07
C GLY A 340 -10.02 1.70 21.25
N LEU A 341 -9.47 1.48 20.06
CA LEU A 341 -9.68 0.27 19.25
C LEU A 341 -8.71 -0.83 19.66
N TRP A 342 -7.52 -0.43 20.10
CA TRP A 342 -6.52 -1.29 20.69
C TRP A 342 -6.28 -1.00 22.16
N THR A 343 -5.91 -2.06 22.87
CA THR A 343 -5.27 -1.96 24.18
C THR A 343 -3.80 -1.62 24.03
N THR A 344 -3.19 -1.13 25.12
CA THR A 344 -1.72 -0.93 25.17
C THR A 344 -0.94 -2.21 24.89
N ALA A 345 -1.45 -3.37 25.32
CA ALA A 345 -0.79 -4.65 25.05
C ALA A 345 -0.73 -4.93 23.53
N GLN A 346 -1.85 -4.78 22.82
CA GLN A 346 -1.89 -4.99 21.36
C GLN A 346 -0.91 -4.08 20.61
N PHE A 347 -0.84 -2.80 20.99
CA PHE A 347 0.12 -1.86 20.38
C PHE A 347 1.58 -2.26 20.60
N LEU A 348 1.94 -2.65 21.82
CA LEU A 348 3.32 -3.04 22.13
C LEU A 348 3.66 -4.43 21.56
N ASP A 349 2.68 -5.33 21.48
CA ASP A 349 2.82 -6.63 20.83
C ASP A 349 3.02 -6.45 19.32
N ASN A 350 2.33 -5.50 18.67
CA ASN A 350 2.55 -5.15 17.26
C ASN A 350 4.00 -4.63 17.04
N ALA A 351 4.45 -3.67 17.85
CA ALA A 351 5.82 -3.18 17.78
C ALA A 351 6.87 -4.29 18.01
N ALA A 352 6.58 -5.28 18.88
CA ALA A 352 7.45 -6.43 19.07
C ALA A 352 7.48 -7.36 17.84
N GLN A 353 6.36 -7.52 17.14
CA GLN A 353 6.27 -8.25 15.87
C GLN A 353 7.05 -7.53 14.77
N ASP A 354 6.97 -6.21 14.67
CA ASP A 354 7.75 -5.43 13.71
C ASP A 354 9.25 -5.56 13.97
N MET A 355 9.68 -5.46 15.24
CA MET A 355 11.09 -5.68 15.61
C MET A 355 11.55 -7.09 15.21
N GLN A 356 10.69 -8.09 15.43
CA GLN A 356 10.96 -9.47 15.03
C GLN A 356 11.12 -9.61 13.52
N GLN A 357 10.26 -8.97 12.72
CA GLN A 357 10.33 -9.00 11.26
C GLN A 357 11.61 -8.33 10.75
N VAL A 358 11.89 -7.11 11.22
CA VAL A 358 13.06 -6.32 10.81
C VAL A 358 14.37 -7.04 11.13
N GLU A 359 14.51 -7.60 12.34
CA GLU A 359 15.71 -8.30 12.77
C GLU A 359 15.82 -9.73 12.23
N SER A 360 14.76 -10.23 11.57
CA SER A 360 14.79 -11.50 10.84
C SER A 360 15.25 -11.38 9.40
N ALA A 361 15.45 -10.15 8.90
CA ALA A 361 15.99 -9.91 7.57
C ALA A 361 17.35 -10.63 7.38
N PRO A 362 17.58 -11.27 6.22
CA PRO A 362 18.77 -12.10 6.01
C PRO A 362 20.08 -11.29 5.96
N GLU A 363 19.99 -9.99 5.66
CA GLU A 363 21.11 -9.05 5.69
C GLU A 363 20.65 -7.64 6.07
N PRO A 364 21.56 -6.79 6.57
CA PRO A 364 21.26 -5.39 6.86
C PRO A 364 20.91 -4.59 5.60
N TRP A 365 19.87 -3.76 5.68
CA TRP A 365 19.34 -2.99 4.55
C TRP A 365 18.92 -1.58 4.98
N SER A 366 18.93 -0.64 4.03
CA SER A 366 18.53 0.75 4.21
C SER A 366 17.05 0.95 3.86
N GLU A 367 16.35 1.79 4.61
CA GLU A 367 14.96 2.17 4.34
C GLU A 367 14.80 2.88 2.98
N GLU A 368 15.76 3.73 2.61
CA GLU A 368 15.73 4.43 1.32
C GLU A 368 15.99 3.46 0.16
N ASP A 369 16.94 2.53 0.32
CA ASP A 369 17.20 1.50 -0.70
C ASP A 369 15.98 0.59 -0.89
N GLY A 370 15.34 0.16 0.20
CA GLY A 370 14.10 -0.63 0.13
C GLY A 370 12.94 0.11 -0.53
N SER A 371 12.85 1.44 -0.29
CA SER A 371 11.86 2.28 -0.97
C SER A 371 12.10 2.33 -2.49
N VAL A 372 13.35 2.46 -2.93
CA VAL A 372 13.70 2.48 -4.36
C VAL A 372 13.50 1.10 -4.99
N ALA A 373 13.86 0.04 -4.26
CA ALA A 373 13.81 -1.34 -4.74
C ALA A 373 12.38 -1.93 -4.81
N THR A 374 11.36 -1.20 -4.34
CA THR A 374 9.96 -1.64 -4.41
C THR A 374 9.53 -2.04 -5.83
N TRP A 375 10.02 -1.34 -6.86
CA TRP A 375 9.64 -1.54 -8.26
C TRP A 375 10.08 -2.89 -8.84
N ILE A 376 11.03 -3.56 -8.17
CA ILE A 376 11.62 -4.81 -8.66
C ILE A 376 11.30 -6.01 -7.76
N HIS A 377 10.62 -5.80 -6.63
CA HIS A 377 10.25 -6.85 -5.66
C HIS A 377 11.43 -7.77 -5.31
N GLU A 378 12.46 -7.21 -4.65
CA GLU A 378 13.69 -7.95 -4.33
C GLU A 378 13.42 -9.29 -3.63
N VAL A 379 13.96 -10.38 -4.19
CA VAL A 379 13.60 -11.74 -3.73
C VAL A 379 14.25 -12.13 -2.41
N PHE A 380 15.48 -11.67 -2.14
CA PHE A 380 16.27 -12.17 -1.02
C PHE A 380 15.95 -11.45 0.29
N VAL A 381 16.08 -10.13 0.32
CA VAL A 381 15.75 -9.31 1.49
C VAL A 381 14.26 -9.07 1.59
N ASN A 382 13.55 -9.02 0.45
CA ASN A 382 12.17 -8.53 0.37
C ASN A 382 12.03 -7.12 0.97
N SER A 383 13.01 -6.26 0.68
CA SER A 383 13.07 -4.88 1.17
C SER A 383 11.84 -4.07 0.75
N SER A 384 11.19 -4.47 -0.35
CA SER A 384 9.91 -3.93 -0.86
C SER A 384 8.72 -4.16 0.07
N GLN A 385 8.89 -4.93 1.15
CA GLN A 385 7.86 -5.12 2.19
C GLN A 385 8.38 -4.70 3.56
N LEU A 386 9.69 -4.75 3.80
CA LEU A 386 10.25 -4.44 5.11
C LEU A 386 10.29 -2.94 5.44
N TYR A 387 10.12 -2.05 4.46
CA TYR A 387 10.00 -0.60 4.72
C TYR A 387 8.72 -0.23 5.51
N TYR A 388 7.72 -1.11 5.53
CA TYR A 388 6.53 -0.98 6.40
C TYR A 388 6.92 -1.14 7.89
N PRO A 389 7.32 -2.34 8.38
CA PRO A 389 7.62 -2.55 9.80
C PRO A 389 8.85 -1.74 10.25
N LYS A 390 9.88 -1.58 9.41
CA LYS A 390 11.05 -0.76 9.78
C LYS A 390 10.68 0.71 9.88
N GLY A 391 9.92 1.23 8.92
CA GLY A 391 9.48 2.62 8.92
C GLY A 391 8.51 2.92 10.07
N ALA A 392 7.66 1.97 10.47
CA ALA A 392 6.80 2.08 11.64
C ALA A 392 7.61 2.26 12.93
N LEU A 393 8.62 1.40 13.13
CA LEU A 393 9.53 1.52 14.26
C LEU A 393 10.36 2.80 14.18
N THR A 394 10.83 3.20 13.01
CA THR A 394 11.52 4.47 12.79
C THR A 394 10.63 5.64 13.21
N GLY A 395 9.38 5.69 12.78
CA GLY A 395 8.39 6.68 13.21
C GLY A 395 8.23 6.73 14.73
N MET A 396 8.09 5.57 15.37
CA MET A 396 8.00 5.45 16.82
C MET A 396 9.24 6.01 17.53
N LEU A 397 10.44 5.67 17.04
CA LEU A 397 11.71 6.13 17.62
C LEU A 397 11.89 7.64 17.47
N LEU A 398 11.52 8.19 16.31
CA LEU A 398 11.52 9.63 16.05
C LEU A 398 10.58 10.35 17.03
N ASP A 399 9.34 9.88 17.20
CA ASP A 399 8.39 10.52 18.11
C ASP A 399 8.88 10.49 19.57
N VAL A 400 9.37 9.34 20.03
CA VAL A 400 9.93 9.20 21.39
C VAL A 400 11.14 10.11 21.58
N ALA A 401 12.03 10.22 20.59
CA ALA A 401 13.21 11.10 20.67
C ALA A 401 12.84 12.58 20.75
N ILE A 402 11.88 13.04 19.93
CA ILE A 402 11.37 14.43 19.95
C ILE A 402 10.72 14.72 21.32
N ARG A 403 9.86 13.83 21.80
CA ARG A 403 9.18 14.01 23.10
C ARG A 403 10.17 14.01 24.25
N ASP A 404 11.19 13.16 24.24
CA ASP A 404 12.23 13.16 25.27
C ASP A 404 13.03 14.47 25.27
N ALA A 405 13.45 14.94 24.10
CA ALA A 405 14.26 16.16 23.96
C ALA A 405 13.48 17.43 24.33
N THR A 406 12.18 17.45 24.08
CA THR A 406 11.32 18.62 24.30
C THR A 406 10.47 18.53 25.56
N ASP A 407 10.69 17.51 26.38
CA ASP A 407 9.89 17.25 27.58
C ASP A 407 8.38 17.14 27.31
N ASN A 408 8.05 16.42 26.22
CA ASN A 408 6.71 16.23 25.64
C ASN A 408 6.06 17.51 25.07
N ARG A 409 6.79 18.62 24.90
CA ARG A 409 6.24 19.85 24.29
C ARG A 409 6.05 19.76 22.79
N LYS A 410 6.77 18.84 22.12
CA LYS A 410 6.68 18.56 20.69
C LYS A 410 6.65 17.05 20.45
N SER A 411 6.13 16.67 19.29
CA SER A 411 6.04 15.28 18.82
C SER A 411 6.19 15.18 17.30
N LEU A 412 6.18 13.95 16.78
CA LEU A 412 6.11 13.72 15.33
C LEU A 412 4.87 14.35 14.70
N ASP A 413 3.78 14.53 15.47
CA ASP A 413 2.56 15.23 15.05
C ASP A 413 2.81 16.69 14.63
N ASP A 414 3.80 17.36 15.24
CA ASP A 414 4.22 18.70 14.79
C ASP A 414 4.91 18.65 13.42
N VAL A 415 5.70 17.61 13.14
CA VAL A 415 6.40 17.41 11.86
C VAL A 415 5.39 17.14 10.76
N THR A 416 4.52 16.14 10.96
CA THR A 416 3.49 15.72 9.99
C THR A 416 2.54 16.86 9.63
N ARG A 417 2.05 17.62 10.63
CA ARG A 417 1.22 18.82 10.38
C ARG A 417 2.00 19.90 9.63
N THR A 418 3.28 20.10 9.94
CA THR A 418 4.08 21.12 9.28
C THR A 418 4.36 20.76 7.82
N LEU A 419 4.60 19.48 7.52
CA LEU A 419 4.65 18.99 6.13
C LEU A 419 3.34 19.30 5.39
N TYR A 420 2.21 19.07 6.05
CA TYR A 420 0.88 19.34 5.48
C TYR A 420 0.70 20.80 5.10
N THR A 421 1.02 21.71 6.03
CA THR A 421 0.79 23.14 5.82
C THR A 421 1.85 23.80 4.94
N ARG A 422 3.13 23.41 5.03
CA ARG A 422 4.22 24.08 4.30
C ARG A 422 4.42 23.52 2.90
N PHE A 423 3.98 22.30 2.61
CA PHE A 423 4.20 21.63 1.33
C PHE A 423 2.88 21.38 0.60
N TYR A 424 2.06 20.44 1.08
CA TYR A 424 0.82 20.08 0.39
C TYR A 424 -0.12 21.28 0.20
N GLN A 425 -0.43 22.04 1.25
CA GLN A 425 -1.31 23.22 1.15
C GLN A 425 -0.73 24.34 0.26
N ARG A 426 0.56 24.24 -0.10
CA ARG A 426 1.24 25.13 -1.06
C ARG A 426 1.48 24.48 -2.42
N ASN A 427 0.77 23.38 -2.71
CA ASN A 427 0.79 22.65 -3.97
C ASN A 427 2.18 22.14 -4.38
N LYS A 428 2.94 21.62 -3.41
CA LYS A 428 4.26 21.03 -3.65
C LYS A 428 4.49 19.78 -2.80
N GLY A 429 5.26 18.82 -3.31
CA GLY A 429 5.80 17.72 -2.51
C GLY A 429 6.97 18.17 -1.62
N PHE A 430 7.34 17.35 -0.65
CA PHE A 430 8.48 17.58 0.25
C PHE A 430 9.71 16.76 -0.19
N THR A 431 10.91 17.26 0.10
CA THR A 431 12.16 16.52 -0.13
C THR A 431 12.68 15.88 1.17
N THR A 432 13.61 14.93 1.08
CA THR A 432 14.33 14.41 2.26
C THR A 432 14.95 15.54 3.09
N ALA A 433 15.54 16.55 2.44
CA ALA A 433 16.15 17.70 3.13
C ALA A 433 15.11 18.52 3.92
N ASP A 434 13.90 18.67 3.37
CA ASP A 434 12.79 19.34 4.06
C ASP A 434 12.37 18.57 5.32
N LEU A 435 12.18 17.25 5.21
CA LEU A 435 11.82 16.38 6.33
C LEU A 435 12.88 16.44 7.45
N LEU A 436 14.15 16.26 7.12
CA LEU A 436 15.25 16.35 8.08
C LEU A 436 15.35 17.76 8.68
N GLY A 437 15.08 18.80 7.89
CA GLY A 437 14.99 20.19 8.37
C GLY A 437 13.91 20.37 9.44
N LEU A 438 12.73 19.80 9.22
CA LEU A 438 11.62 19.88 10.18
C LEU A 438 11.88 19.08 11.46
N LEU A 439 12.53 17.91 11.37
CA LEU A 439 12.96 17.16 12.56
C LEU A 439 13.89 18.00 13.45
N ARG A 440 14.83 18.75 12.85
CA ARG A 440 15.69 19.69 13.59
C ARG A 440 14.87 20.83 14.20
N GLU A 441 13.93 21.41 13.45
CA GLU A 441 13.09 22.51 13.90
C GLU A 441 12.24 22.14 15.14
N VAL A 442 11.70 20.92 15.19
CA VAL A 442 10.92 20.45 16.34
C VAL A 442 11.77 20.01 17.54
N GLY A 443 13.10 20.04 17.40
CA GLY A 443 14.04 19.79 18.49
C GLY A 443 14.57 18.35 18.58
N MET A 444 14.48 17.56 17.51
CA MET A 444 15.12 16.25 17.47
C MET A 444 16.65 16.38 17.56
N PRO A 445 17.32 15.66 18.48
CA PRO A 445 18.79 15.65 18.56
C PRO A 445 19.41 14.77 17.46
N ASP A 446 20.61 15.14 17.00
CA ASP A 446 21.43 14.35 16.06
C ASP A 446 20.67 13.82 14.82
N VAL A 447 19.88 14.68 14.14
CA VAL A 447 19.10 14.28 12.96
C VAL A 447 19.97 13.67 11.87
N ASP A 448 21.13 14.28 11.59
CA ASP A 448 22.06 13.80 10.57
C ASP A 448 22.65 12.43 10.92
N GLY A 449 23.08 12.23 12.17
CA GLY A 449 23.59 10.93 12.61
C GLY A 449 22.51 9.86 12.62
N PHE A 450 21.29 10.19 13.03
CA PHE A 450 20.16 9.25 12.97
C PHE A 450 19.87 8.83 11.52
N TYR A 451 19.78 9.80 10.61
CA TYR A 451 19.53 9.53 9.19
C TYR A 451 20.62 8.65 8.56
N GLN A 452 21.89 8.99 8.79
CA GLN A 452 23.03 8.26 8.19
C GLN A 452 23.19 6.84 8.74
N ARG A 453 22.81 6.58 9.99
CA ARG A 453 22.95 5.24 10.61
C ARG A 453 21.76 4.33 10.32
N TYR A 454 20.54 4.86 10.38
CA TYR A 454 19.33 4.04 10.49
C TYR A 454 18.40 4.09 9.28
N ILE A 455 18.29 5.26 8.64
CA ILE A 455 17.40 5.49 7.49
C ILE A 455 18.14 5.15 6.18
N ASN A 456 19.16 5.94 5.84
CA ASN A 456 20.06 5.67 4.71
C ASN A 456 21.15 4.63 5.08
N GLY A 457 21.43 4.50 6.38
CA GLY A 457 22.34 3.48 6.90
C GLY A 457 21.71 2.11 7.07
N ARG A 458 22.55 1.16 7.49
CA ARG A 458 22.21 -0.26 7.69
C ARG A 458 22.44 -0.72 9.13
N GLU A 459 22.63 0.21 10.06
CA GLU A 459 22.78 -0.15 11.47
C GLU A 459 21.44 -0.61 12.06
N PRO A 460 21.44 -1.57 13.00
CA PRO A 460 20.24 -1.92 13.75
C PRO A 460 19.63 -0.70 14.46
N LEU A 461 18.30 -0.63 14.49
CA LEU A 461 17.59 0.48 15.14
C LEU A 461 17.82 0.48 16.66
N PRO A 462 17.94 1.66 17.30
CA PRO A 462 18.40 1.77 18.69
C PRO A 462 17.29 1.60 19.74
N TYR A 463 16.45 0.55 19.62
CA TYR A 463 15.23 0.34 20.41
C TYR A 463 15.45 0.45 21.92
N GLU A 464 16.44 -0.27 22.44
CA GLU A 464 16.72 -0.40 23.87
C GLU A 464 17.26 0.90 24.50
N SER A 465 17.71 1.86 23.68
CA SER A 465 18.18 3.16 24.15
C SER A 465 17.10 4.25 24.06
N VAL A 466 16.15 4.12 23.13
CA VAL A 466 15.15 5.14 22.84
C VAL A 466 13.83 4.82 23.54
N LEU A 467 13.26 3.63 23.36
CA LEU A 467 11.91 3.30 23.86
C LEU A 467 11.77 3.37 25.39
N PRO A 468 12.80 3.04 26.20
CA PRO A 468 12.73 3.26 27.65
C PRO A 468 12.50 4.72 28.05
N LYS A 469 12.83 5.71 27.22
CA LYS A 469 12.55 7.13 27.49
C LYS A 469 11.04 7.43 27.54
N ALA A 470 10.23 6.61 26.88
CA ALA A 470 8.78 6.65 26.95
C ALA A 470 8.20 5.68 28.00
N GLY A 471 9.03 5.08 28.87
CA GLY A 471 8.56 4.09 29.84
C GLY A 471 8.16 2.77 29.19
N ILE A 472 8.76 2.41 28.06
CA ILE A 472 8.57 1.14 27.37
C ILE A 472 9.80 0.27 27.61
N ALA A 473 9.63 -0.87 28.26
CA ALA A 473 10.69 -1.85 28.49
C ALA A 473 10.79 -2.78 27.27
N VAL A 474 12.00 -2.89 26.71
CA VAL A 474 12.33 -3.79 25.61
C VAL A 474 13.24 -4.88 26.16
N ALA A 475 12.87 -6.14 25.97
CA ALA A 475 13.69 -7.29 26.28
C ALA A 475 14.01 -8.05 24.99
N ARG A 476 15.27 -7.97 24.56
CA ARG A 476 15.82 -8.76 23.46
C ARG A 476 16.32 -10.09 24.00
N GLN A 477 15.82 -11.19 23.46
CA GLN A 477 16.30 -12.54 23.75
C GLN A 477 16.97 -13.09 22.51
N THR A 478 18.13 -13.71 22.71
CA THR A 478 18.90 -14.30 21.62
C THR A 478 19.09 -15.77 21.92
N GLN A 479 18.60 -16.62 21.03
CA GLN A 479 18.70 -18.06 21.14
C GLN A 479 19.42 -18.63 19.92
N SER A 480 20.53 -19.32 20.15
CA SER A 480 21.14 -20.15 19.12
C SER A 480 20.36 -21.45 18.99
N THR A 481 19.95 -21.82 17.77
CA THR A 481 19.19 -23.04 17.52
C THR A 481 19.76 -23.81 16.33
N PRO A 482 19.84 -25.14 16.39
CA PRO A 482 20.25 -25.95 15.23
C PRO A 482 19.41 -25.63 14.01
N PHE A 483 20.08 -25.39 12.88
CA PHE A 483 19.46 -24.96 11.66
C PHE A 483 19.98 -25.74 10.47
N LEU A 484 19.10 -26.56 9.91
CA LEU A 484 19.42 -27.31 8.70
C LEU A 484 19.34 -26.43 7.45
N GLY A 485 18.34 -25.53 7.35
CA GLY A 485 18.11 -24.67 6.20
C GLY A 485 17.45 -25.36 5.01
N VAL A 486 16.43 -26.18 5.27
CA VAL A 486 15.65 -26.87 4.24
C VAL A 486 14.16 -26.53 4.37
N ASN A 487 13.50 -26.27 3.24
CA ASN A 487 12.06 -26.29 3.12
C ASN A 487 11.64 -27.61 2.45
N ALA A 488 10.94 -28.47 3.18
CA ALA A 488 10.45 -29.75 2.66
C ALA A 488 8.96 -29.89 2.98
N GLN A 489 8.18 -30.29 1.97
CA GLN A 489 6.73 -30.40 2.04
C GLN A 489 6.28 -31.82 1.67
N PRO A 490 5.12 -32.30 2.15
CA PRO A 490 4.60 -33.59 1.73
C PRO A 490 4.35 -33.61 0.22
N GLY A 491 5.00 -34.53 -0.51
CA GLY A 491 4.71 -34.80 -1.92
C GLY A 491 3.64 -35.89 -2.07
N ASP A 492 3.29 -36.21 -3.32
CA ASP A 492 2.23 -37.19 -3.67
C ASP A 492 2.40 -38.58 -3.03
N SER A 493 3.64 -38.96 -2.71
CA SER A 493 3.96 -40.23 -2.04
C SER A 493 3.78 -40.20 -0.51
N GLY A 494 3.32 -39.09 0.07
CA GLY A 494 3.21 -38.91 1.51
C GLY A 494 4.56 -38.84 2.23
N LYS A 495 5.64 -38.50 1.51
CA LYS A 495 6.98 -38.26 2.05
C LYS A 495 7.36 -36.79 1.90
N LEU A 496 8.28 -36.32 2.75
CA LEU A 496 8.78 -34.95 2.68
C LEU A 496 9.73 -34.80 1.49
N VAL A 497 9.36 -33.95 0.54
CA VAL A 497 10.15 -33.59 -0.64
C VAL A 497 10.70 -32.19 -0.45
N VAL A 498 12.02 -32.04 -0.62
CA VAL A 498 12.70 -30.75 -0.56
C VAL A 498 12.18 -29.86 -1.69
N GLN A 499 11.68 -28.68 -1.33
CA GLN A 499 11.23 -27.64 -2.25
C GLN A 499 12.28 -26.53 -2.40
N GLY A 500 13.07 -26.30 -1.35
CA GLY A 500 14.09 -25.26 -1.35
C GLY A 500 15.15 -25.50 -0.29
N VAL A 501 16.33 -24.93 -0.54
CA VAL A 501 17.50 -24.98 0.33
C VAL A 501 17.98 -23.55 0.55
N VAL A 502 18.21 -23.19 1.81
CA VAL A 502 18.64 -21.85 2.20
C VAL A 502 20.13 -21.69 1.88
N PRO A 503 20.55 -20.64 1.16
CA PRO A 503 21.97 -20.36 0.91
C PRO A 503 22.79 -20.23 2.19
N GLY A 504 24.02 -20.74 2.20
CA GLY A 504 24.92 -20.76 3.35
C GLY A 504 24.53 -21.74 4.47
N SER A 505 23.48 -22.54 4.31
CA SER A 505 22.98 -23.44 5.35
C SER A 505 23.74 -24.77 5.45
N ALA A 506 23.41 -25.59 6.46
CA ALA A 506 23.96 -26.93 6.59
C ALA A 506 23.46 -27.86 5.46
N ALA A 507 22.22 -27.66 4.98
CA ALA A 507 21.62 -28.38 3.86
C ALA A 507 22.33 -28.06 2.54
N GLU A 508 22.63 -26.78 2.26
CA GLU A 508 23.39 -26.40 1.07
C GLU A 508 24.80 -26.99 1.11
N ALA A 509 25.49 -26.88 2.26
CA ALA A 509 26.81 -27.46 2.45
C ALA A 509 26.83 -29.00 2.30
N ALA A 510 25.71 -29.67 2.58
CA ALA A 510 25.55 -31.10 2.37
C ALA A 510 25.30 -31.48 0.89
N GLY A 511 24.95 -30.51 0.04
CA GLY A 511 24.54 -30.73 -1.34
C GLY A 511 23.10 -31.22 -1.47
N LEU A 512 22.21 -30.85 -0.54
CA LEU A 512 20.77 -31.13 -0.62
C LEU A 512 20.16 -30.34 -1.80
N GLU A 513 19.23 -30.93 -2.54
CA GLU A 513 18.65 -30.33 -3.75
C GLU A 513 17.11 -30.38 -3.74
N PRO A 514 16.40 -29.40 -4.34
CA PRO A 514 14.98 -29.53 -4.62
C PRO A 514 14.67 -30.83 -5.37
N GLY A 515 13.63 -31.54 -4.92
CA GLY A 515 13.26 -32.87 -5.41
C GLY A 515 13.82 -34.04 -4.59
N ASP A 516 14.78 -33.81 -3.68
CA ASP A 516 15.21 -34.84 -2.73
C ASP A 516 14.07 -35.26 -1.81
N VAL A 517 13.91 -36.58 -1.61
CA VAL A 517 13.02 -37.10 -0.58
C VAL A 517 13.80 -37.22 0.73
N LEU A 518 13.47 -36.40 1.71
CA LEU A 518 14.12 -36.38 3.02
C LEU A 518 13.67 -37.59 3.85
N LEU A 519 14.63 -38.42 4.29
CA LEU A 519 14.36 -39.62 5.08
C LEU A 519 14.77 -39.44 6.55
N LYS A 520 15.93 -38.84 6.80
CA LYS A 520 16.52 -38.72 8.13
C LYS A 520 17.50 -37.56 8.20
N VAL A 521 17.55 -36.88 9.34
CA VAL A 521 18.56 -35.87 9.69
C VAL A 521 19.26 -36.31 10.97
N GLY A 522 20.47 -36.85 10.82
CA GLY A 522 21.25 -37.46 11.88
C GLY A 522 20.53 -38.65 12.51
N GLU A 523 20.05 -38.50 13.74
CA GLU A 523 19.27 -39.51 14.45
C GLU A 523 17.75 -39.34 14.29
N VAL A 524 17.28 -38.22 13.70
CA VAL A 524 15.86 -37.88 13.62
C VAL A 524 15.27 -38.33 12.28
N GLU A 525 14.28 -39.22 12.31
CA GLU A 525 13.48 -39.57 11.12
C GLU A 525 12.58 -38.40 10.71
N THR A 526 12.44 -38.19 9.39
CA THR A 526 11.61 -37.12 8.84
C THR A 526 10.33 -37.70 8.26
N ARG A 527 9.18 -37.29 8.82
CA ARG A 527 7.85 -37.74 8.39
C ARG A 527 6.87 -36.57 8.36
N PRO A 528 5.91 -36.51 7.43
CA PRO A 528 4.91 -35.44 7.37
C PRO A 528 4.02 -35.31 8.61
N ASP A 529 3.74 -36.42 9.29
CA ASP A 529 2.85 -36.49 10.45
C ASP A 529 3.54 -36.08 11.77
N GLN A 530 4.81 -35.66 11.72
CA GLN A 530 5.58 -35.27 12.89
C GLN A 530 6.39 -34.00 12.62
N ASP A 531 6.50 -33.13 13.64
CA ASP A 531 7.45 -32.02 13.60
C ASP A 531 8.88 -32.54 13.87
N TRP A 532 9.50 -33.07 12.83
CA TRP A 532 10.89 -33.51 12.86
C TRP A 532 11.84 -32.33 13.16
N GLY A 533 11.45 -31.10 12.83
CA GLY A 533 12.24 -29.89 13.05
C GLY A 533 12.43 -29.59 14.54
N VAL A 534 11.39 -29.71 15.35
CA VAL A 534 11.48 -29.61 16.82
C VAL A 534 12.43 -30.67 17.37
N LYS A 535 12.24 -31.94 16.98
CA LYS A 535 13.09 -33.05 17.42
C LYS A 535 14.56 -32.84 17.04
N PHE A 536 14.83 -32.36 15.83
CA PHE A 536 16.16 -32.02 15.37
C PHE A 536 16.78 -30.91 16.22
N ARG A 537 16.05 -29.80 16.44
CA ARG A 537 16.52 -28.68 17.28
C ARG A 537 16.81 -29.11 18.71
N ASP A 538 15.99 -29.98 19.29
CA ASP A 538 16.20 -30.47 20.66
C ASP A 538 17.38 -31.44 20.75
N ARG A 539 17.51 -32.36 19.79
CA ARG A 539 18.59 -33.36 19.78
C ARG A 539 19.98 -32.76 19.58
N TYR A 540 20.08 -31.72 18.75
CA TYR A 540 21.36 -31.15 18.32
C TYR A 540 21.65 -29.78 18.96
N ARG A 541 20.84 -29.34 19.93
CA ARG A 541 21.06 -28.08 20.64
C ARG A 541 22.45 -28.02 21.28
N GLY A 542 23.19 -26.95 21.03
CA GLY A 542 24.53 -26.76 21.60
C GLY A 542 25.60 -27.68 21.01
N GLN A 543 25.35 -28.29 19.85
CA GLN A 543 26.28 -29.21 19.18
C GLN A 543 26.81 -28.63 17.86
N ALA A 544 26.91 -27.30 17.75
CA ALA A 544 27.49 -26.62 16.59
C ALA A 544 28.86 -27.23 16.21
N GLY A 545 29.06 -27.51 14.93
CA GLY A 545 30.27 -28.14 14.38
C GLY A 545 30.31 -29.68 14.46
N ALA A 546 29.38 -30.33 15.20
CA ALA A 546 29.31 -31.78 15.25
C ALA A 546 28.97 -32.37 13.86
N PRO A 547 29.53 -33.52 13.46
CA PRO A 547 29.17 -34.18 12.21
C PRO A 547 27.67 -34.50 12.13
N LEU A 548 27.08 -34.24 10.97
CA LEU A 548 25.66 -34.49 10.70
C LEU A 548 25.52 -35.21 9.36
N ALA A 549 24.87 -36.38 9.37
CA ALA A 549 24.52 -37.12 8.17
C ALA A 549 23.05 -36.89 7.80
N ILE A 550 22.74 -36.73 6.52
CA ILE A 550 21.39 -36.54 6.00
C ILE A 550 21.08 -37.70 5.05
N GLY A 551 20.08 -38.50 5.38
CA GLY A 551 19.58 -39.56 4.52
C GLY A 551 18.52 -39.03 3.57
N VAL A 552 18.73 -39.18 2.26
CA VAL A 552 17.77 -38.79 1.22
C VAL A 552 17.60 -39.87 0.17
N THR A 553 16.53 -39.77 -0.61
CA THR A 553 16.42 -40.43 -1.91
C THR A 553 16.42 -39.38 -3.01
N ARG A 554 17.39 -39.44 -3.94
CA ARG A 554 17.47 -38.60 -5.15
C ARG A 554 17.29 -39.44 -6.39
N GLY A 555 16.27 -39.14 -7.20
CA GLY A 555 15.97 -39.92 -8.42
C GLY A 555 15.79 -41.43 -8.14
N GLY A 556 15.22 -41.79 -6.98
CA GLY A 556 15.02 -43.17 -6.55
C GLY A 556 16.24 -43.85 -5.90
N ARG A 557 17.42 -43.20 -5.86
CA ARG A 557 18.64 -43.74 -5.23
C ARG A 557 18.81 -43.19 -3.81
N ALA A 558 19.06 -44.08 -2.85
CA ALA A 558 19.39 -43.68 -1.48
C ALA A 558 20.80 -43.06 -1.42
N LEU A 559 20.91 -41.88 -0.81
CA LEU A 559 22.15 -41.16 -0.59
C LEU A 559 22.29 -40.83 0.90
N SER A 560 23.54 -40.77 1.37
CA SER A 560 23.90 -40.23 2.69
C SER A 560 24.79 -39.02 2.47
N LEU A 561 24.23 -37.83 2.66
CA LEU A 561 24.94 -36.56 2.52
C LEU A 561 25.58 -36.21 3.87
N SER A 562 26.77 -35.63 3.86
CA SER A 562 27.50 -35.29 5.09
C SER A 562 27.68 -33.79 5.20
N THR A 563 27.47 -33.26 6.40
CA THR A 563 27.67 -31.86 6.76
C THR A 563 28.01 -31.78 8.25
N GLN A 564 27.94 -30.59 8.82
CA GLN A 564 28.04 -30.37 10.26
C GLN A 564 26.76 -29.68 10.76
N VAL A 565 26.44 -29.89 12.04
CA VAL A 565 25.41 -29.13 12.72
C VAL A 565 25.81 -27.66 12.67
N ARG A 566 24.99 -26.86 11.97
CA ARG A 566 25.06 -25.40 12.06
C ARG A 566 23.94 -24.92 12.96
N GLU A 567 24.17 -23.82 13.64
CA GLU A 567 23.14 -23.13 14.38
C GLU A 567 22.85 -21.79 13.70
N ARG A 568 21.60 -21.33 13.80
CA ARG A 568 21.24 -19.94 13.50
C ARG A 568 20.87 -19.24 14.79
N THR A 569 21.21 -17.97 14.85
CA THR A 569 20.75 -17.09 15.92
C THR A 569 19.33 -16.64 15.60
N LEU A 570 18.39 -16.96 16.49
CA LEU A 570 17.06 -16.37 16.49
C LEU A 570 17.03 -15.28 17.56
N VAL A 571 16.53 -14.11 17.17
CA VAL A 571 16.27 -13.00 18.07
C VAL A 571 14.77 -12.93 18.27
N SER A 572 14.31 -12.75 19.51
CA SER A 572 12.92 -12.44 19.83
C SER A 572 12.83 -11.24 20.76
N PHE A 573 11.71 -10.53 20.67
CA PHE A 573 11.47 -9.31 21.44
C PHE A 573 10.25 -9.47 22.34
N THR A 574 10.34 -8.91 23.54
CA THR A 574 9.19 -8.63 24.38
C THR A 574 9.18 -7.14 24.68
N VAL A 575 8.07 -6.47 24.36
CA VAL A 575 7.90 -5.04 24.56
C VAL A 575 6.72 -4.84 25.50
N LYS A 576 6.94 -4.16 26.64
CA LYS A 576 5.93 -4.00 27.70
C LYS A 576 6.03 -2.63 28.36
N PRO A 577 4.98 -2.14 29.04
CA PRO A 577 5.12 -0.96 29.89
C PRO A 577 6.19 -1.23 30.96
N ALA A 578 7.02 -0.23 31.24
CA ALA A 578 7.99 -0.30 32.32
C ALA A 578 7.26 -0.45 33.67
N PRO A 579 7.77 -1.29 34.59
CA PRO A 579 7.09 -1.55 35.86
C PRO A 579 7.07 -0.34 36.80
N SER A 580 7.99 0.61 36.64
CA SER A 580 8.09 1.81 37.47
C SER A 580 8.61 2.98 36.64
N PRO A 581 7.77 3.59 35.78
CA PRO A 581 8.18 4.72 34.96
C PRO A 581 8.39 5.97 35.83
N SER A 582 9.45 6.71 35.56
CA SER A 582 9.63 8.07 36.07
C SER A 582 8.50 9.00 35.61
N ALA A 583 8.33 10.15 36.27
CA ALA A 583 7.32 11.14 35.90
C ALA A 583 7.47 11.62 34.43
N LYS A 584 8.70 11.72 33.92
CA LYS A 584 8.96 12.08 32.52
C LYS A 584 8.51 10.97 31.57
N GLN A 585 8.90 9.73 31.85
CA GLN A 585 8.50 8.56 31.05
C GLN A 585 6.98 8.42 30.98
N ALA A 586 6.30 8.54 32.12
CA ALA A 586 4.84 8.46 32.18
C ALA A 586 4.14 9.60 31.41
N ARG A 587 4.71 10.82 31.42
CA ARG A 587 4.21 11.94 30.63
C ARG A 587 4.37 11.69 29.12
N ILE A 588 5.52 11.20 28.69
CA ILE A 588 5.78 10.87 27.28
C ILE A 588 4.85 9.75 26.81
N TRP A 589 4.70 8.67 27.59
CA TRP A 589 3.75 7.59 27.30
C TRP A 589 2.32 8.12 27.14
N ARG A 590 1.87 8.95 28.08
CA ARG A 590 0.55 9.57 28.01
C ARG A 590 0.42 10.38 26.72
N GLY A 591 1.42 11.21 26.40
CA GLY A 591 1.41 12.02 25.18
C GLY A 591 1.36 11.20 23.89
N LEU A 592 2.02 10.04 23.85
CA LEU A 592 1.92 9.08 22.74
C LEU A 592 0.50 8.52 22.63
N ALA A 593 -0.01 7.97 23.74
CA ALA A 593 -1.28 7.25 23.79
C ALA A 593 -2.53 8.15 23.64
N THR A 594 -2.40 9.47 23.85
CA THR A 594 -3.52 10.42 23.73
C THR A 594 -3.30 11.49 22.65
N GLY A 595 -2.10 11.60 22.08
CA GLY A 595 -1.72 12.71 21.20
C GLY A 595 -1.47 14.04 21.91
N SER A 596 -1.49 14.10 23.24
CA SER A 596 -1.29 15.36 23.98
C SER A 596 0.18 15.79 24.05
N THR A 597 0.45 17.08 23.83
CA THR A 597 1.74 17.73 24.12
C THR A 597 1.63 18.61 25.37
N GLY A 598 2.75 18.79 26.09
CA GLY A 598 2.81 19.56 27.33
C GLY A 598 2.80 18.68 28.58
N ASN A 599 2.40 19.28 29.71
CA ASN A 599 2.42 18.66 31.06
C ASN A 599 1.29 17.65 31.28
#